data_AF-A0A0J7Z1F9-F1
#
_entry.id   AF-A0A0J7Z1F9-F1
#
_cell.length_a   1.000
_cell.length_b   1.000
_cell.length_c   1.000
_cell.angle_alpha   90.00
_cell.angle_beta   90.00
_cell.angle_gamma   90.00
#
_symmetry.space_group_name_H-M   'P 1'
#
loop_
_entity.id
_entity.type
_entity.pdbx_description
1 polymer ?
#
loop_
_entity_poly.entity_id
_entity_poly.type
_entity_poly.pdbx_seq_one_letter_code
_entity_poly.pdbx_strand_id
1 'polypeptide(L)'
;MPTSVLIAVTLSVLLGILVFFTVPRDTETSASTAADHVTINAETVAGKEHVDFPQVPWNINRGSGAYLTMLDQLRNLAETAANGRVMPHVDTEVSGAITGDTESQGFADIVISSGDRTPAVHAIVRLSDFCVVRFFSSDTPHDFVLNLATDVPNHEDADDNWFLGKEGYDALARVANQSLTAVNLNESSLENSLRDLGIRGTDRTAQARGMLRYIFAITEASRFRPIADRIAHGMDNGSDVFVTAQQVGLIRN
;
A
#
# COMPACT_ATOMS: atom_id res chain seq x y z
N MET A 1 -55.60 15.82 28.71
CA MET A 1 -55.65 16.03 27.25
C MET A 1 -54.37 16.75 26.83
N PRO A 2 -53.43 16.07 26.17
CA PRO A 2 -52.31 16.73 25.51
C PRO A 2 -52.55 16.84 23.99
N THR A 3 -52.15 17.98 23.47
CA THR A 3 -52.29 18.48 22.10
C THR A 3 -51.39 17.74 21.10
N SER A 4 -51.98 17.31 19.99
CA SER A 4 -51.32 16.71 18.83
C SER A 4 -50.36 17.70 18.14
N VAL A 5 -49.13 17.27 17.88
CA VAL A 5 -48.18 17.98 17.01
C VAL A 5 -48.17 17.31 15.64
N LEU A 6 -48.51 18.08 14.61
CA LEU A 6 -48.57 17.70 13.21
C LEU A 6 -47.17 17.88 12.61
N ILE A 7 -46.51 16.79 12.22
CA ILE A 7 -45.24 16.83 11.46
C ILE A 7 -45.56 16.57 10.00
N ALA A 8 -45.46 17.61 9.18
CA ALA A 8 -45.44 17.51 7.73
C ALA A 8 -43.98 17.37 7.29
N VAL A 9 -43.62 16.21 6.72
CA VAL A 9 -42.34 16.03 6.01
C VAL A 9 -42.66 15.74 4.56
N THR A 10 -42.34 16.70 3.71
CA THR A 10 -42.49 16.63 2.26
C THR A 10 -41.42 15.73 1.65
N LEU A 11 -41.89 14.70 0.97
CA LEU A 11 -41.16 13.78 0.10
C LEU A 11 -40.62 14.52 -1.13
N SER A 12 -39.36 14.29 -1.52
CA SER A 12 -38.89 14.64 -2.87
C SER A 12 -37.91 13.60 -3.39
N VAL A 13 -38.32 13.02 -4.52
CA VAL A 13 -37.69 11.96 -5.31
C VAL A 13 -37.13 12.61 -6.57
N LEU A 14 -35.86 12.37 -6.89
CA LEU A 14 -35.20 12.70 -8.16
C LEU A 14 -34.04 11.69 -8.32
N LEU A 15 -33.73 11.07 -9.45
CA LEU A 15 -34.13 11.21 -10.85
C LEU A 15 -33.73 9.88 -11.56
N GLY A 16 -34.54 9.44 -12.52
CA GLY A 16 -34.35 8.20 -13.28
C GLY A 16 -33.44 8.34 -14.51
N ILE A 17 -32.86 7.20 -14.90
CA ILE A 17 -32.04 6.93 -16.09
C ILE A 17 -32.93 6.82 -17.34
N LEU A 18 -32.48 7.32 -18.49
CA LEU A 18 -32.93 6.80 -19.78
C LEU A 18 -31.80 6.76 -20.83
N VAL A 19 -31.56 5.55 -21.32
CA VAL A 19 -30.63 5.14 -22.38
C VAL A 19 -31.30 5.32 -23.75
N PHE A 20 -30.59 5.87 -24.73
CA PHE A 20 -30.96 5.74 -26.14
C PHE A 20 -29.91 4.91 -26.89
N PHE A 21 -30.35 3.75 -27.37
CA PHE A 21 -29.68 2.92 -28.37
C PHE A 21 -29.59 3.68 -29.71
N THR A 22 -28.43 3.65 -30.36
CA THR A 22 -28.37 3.51 -31.82
C THR A 22 -27.14 2.69 -32.22
N VAL A 23 -27.42 1.55 -32.86
CA VAL A 23 -26.50 0.73 -33.66
C VAL A 23 -26.62 1.22 -35.10
N PRO A 24 -25.50 1.25 -35.86
CA PRO A 24 -25.53 0.71 -37.21
C PRO A 24 -24.52 -0.43 -37.34
N ARG A 25 -25.03 -1.53 -37.90
CA ARG A 25 -24.34 -2.71 -38.39
C ARG A 25 -24.13 -2.55 -39.90
N ASP A 26 -23.11 -3.24 -40.43
CA ASP A 26 -22.77 -3.55 -41.85
C ASP A 26 -21.40 -2.92 -42.24
N THR A 27 -20.38 -3.57 -42.81
CA THR A 27 -20.13 -4.93 -43.31
C THR A 27 -18.60 -5.10 -43.46
N GLU A 28 -18.11 -6.32 -43.19
CA GLU A 28 -16.85 -7.00 -43.59
C GLU A 28 -15.60 -6.19 -43.98
N THR A 29 -14.45 -6.51 -43.35
CA THR A 29 -13.19 -6.88 -44.03
C THR A 29 -12.26 -7.58 -43.03
N SER A 30 -11.92 -8.84 -43.29
CA SER A 30 -10.78 -9.51 -42.64
C SER A 30 -9.47 -8.90 -43.14
N ALA A 31 -8.63 -8.43 -42.22
CA ALA A 31 -7.21 -8.22 -42.48
C ALA A 31 -6.39 -8.56 -41.24
N SER A 32 -5.66 -9.67 -41.35
CA SER A 32 -4.46 -9.96 -40.57
C SER A 32 -3.42 -8.87 -40.81
N THR A 33 -2.67 -8.48 -39.77
CA THR A 33 -1.18 -8.37 -39.69
C THR A 33 -0.75 -7.25 -38.74
N ALA A 34 0.33 -7.54 -38.00
CA ALA A 34 1.24 -6.66 -37.27
C ALA A 34 0.87 -6.31 -35.82
N ALA A 35 1.55 -7.01 -34.90
CA ALA A 35 1.87 -6.54 -33.57
C ALA A 35 2.53 -5.17 -33.66
N ASP A 36 1.90 -4.16 -33.07
CA ASP A 36 2.53 -2.86 -32.86
C ASP A 36 3.13 -2.87 -31.46
N HIS A 37 4.42 -3.21 -31.41
CA HIS A 37 5.26 -3.01 -30.25
C HIS A 37 5.40 -1.51 -30.01
N VAL A 38 4.52 -0.95 -29.18
CA VAL A 38 4.75 0.38 -28.59
C VAL A 38 5.94 0.24 -27.64
N THR A 39 7.10 0.52 -28.19
CA THR A 39 8.35 0.71 -27.47
C THR A 39 8.21 2.07 -26.77
N ILE A 40 7.84 2.07 -25.49
CA ILE A 40 7.89 3.29 -24.69
C ILE A 40 9.37 3.55 -24.42
N ASN A 41 9.93 4.48 -25.19
CA ASN A 41 11.27 5.02 -24.97
C ASN A 41 11.32 5.60 -23.56
N ALA A 42 12.06 4.90 -22.68
CA ALA A 42 12.55 5.45 -21.44
C ALA A 42 13.67 6.43 -21.77
N GLU A 43 13.31 7.69 -22.03
CA GLU A 43 14.25 8.79 -21.96
C GLU A 43 13.70 9.92 -21.07
N THR A 44 14.27 9.94 -19.87
CA THR A 44 14.75 11.14 -19.17
C THR A 44 13.70 12.09 -18.60
N VAL A 45 13.14 11.69 -17.45
CA VAL A 45 12.91 12.65 -16.36
C VAL A 45 14.11 12.54 -15.42
N ALA A 46 14.93 13.59 -15.41
CA ALA A 46 16.04 13.72 -14.48
C ALA A 46 15.52 13.94 -13.05
N GLY A 47 15.99 13.12 -12.11
CA GLY A 47 16.06 13.45 -10.68
C GLY A 47 15.04 12.77 -9.78
N LYS A 48 15.11 11.43 -9.68
CA LYS A 48 14.99 10.64 -8.43
C LYS A 48 15.70 9.33 -8.75
N GLU A 49 16.81 9.06 -8.08
CA GLU A 49 17.55 7.80 -8.25
C GLU A 49 16.64 6.69 -7.68
N HIS A 50 15.94 5.96 -8.54
CA HIS A 50 15.09 4.87 -8.07
C HIS A 50 16.01 3.72 -7.70
N VAL A 51 16.20 3.51 -6.41
CA VAL A 51 16.88 2.30 -5.93
C VAL A 51 15.93 1.14 -6.20
N ASP A 52 16.32 0.26 -7.11
CA ASP A 52 15.54 -0.93 -7.49
C ASP A 52 15.55 -1.94 -6.33
N PHE A 53 14.62 -1.77 -5.39
CA PHE A 53 14.34 -2.77 -4.36
C PHE A 53 13.51 -3.92 -4.97
N PRO A 54 13.67 -5.17 -4.47
CA PRO A 54 12.76 -6.25 -4.84
C PRO A 54 11.31 -5.87 -4.53
N GLN A 55 10.46 -5.87 -5.56
CA GLN A 55 9.06 -5.50 -5.43
C GLN A 55 8.18 -6.69 -5.02
N VAL A 56 7.26 -6.44 -4.09
CA VAL A 56 6.28 -7.40 -3.60
C VAL A 56 4.88 -6.80 -3.81
N PRO A 57 4.13 -7.21 -4.85
CA PRO A 57 2.84 -6.63 -5.14
C PRO A 57 1.77 -7.10 -4.14
N TRP A 58 0.96 -6.17 -3.65
CA TRP A 58 -0.21 -6.47 -2.84
C TRP A 58 -1.42 -5.66 -3.29
N ASN A 59 -2.40 -6.36 -3.86
CA ASN A 59 -3.71 -5.79 -4.17
C ASN A 59 -4.70 -6.18 -3.06
N ILE A 60 -5.18 -5.18 -2.33
CA ILE A 60 -6.06 -5.36 -1.15
C ILE A 60 -7.34 -6.11 -1.56
N ASN A 61 -7.89 -5.78 -2.72
CA ASN A 61 -9.16 -6.30 -3.25
C ASN A 61 -9.05 -7.74 -3.78
N ARG A 62 -7.85 -8.33 -3.79
CA ARG A 62 -7.65 -9.77 -4.11
C ARG A 62 -7.78 -10.67 -2.87
N GLY A 63 -8.18 -10.11 -1.73
CA GLY A 63 -8.54 -10.84 -0.52
C GLY A 63 -7.36 -11.48 0.21
N SER A 64 -7.67 -12.42 1.11
CA SER A 64 -6.70 -13.03 2.02
C SER A 64 -5.52 -13.71 1.31
N GLY A 65 -5.78 -14.37 0.18
CA GLY A 65 -4.75 -15.09 -0.57
C GLY A 65 -3.64 -14.20 -1.08
N ALA A 66 -3.99 -13.01 -1.60
CA ALA A 66 -2.99 -12.03 -2.05
C ALA A 66 -2.20 -11.44 -0.88
N TYR A 67 -2.86 -11.18 0.23
CA TYR A 67 -2.22 -10.68 1.45
C TYR A 67 -1.22 -11.69 2.03
N LEU A 68 -1.61 -12.96 2.17
CA LEU A 68 -0.71 -14.02 2.66
C LEU A 68 0.45 -14.27 1.69
N THR A 69 0.20 -14.21 0.39
CA THR A 69 1.25 -14.33 -0.64
C THR A 69 2.29 -13.22 -0.50
N MET A 70 1.86 -11.97 -0.28
CA MET A 70 2.77 -10.84 -0.03
C MET A 70 3.66 -11.11 1.21
N LEU A 71 3.06 -11.56 2.31
CA LEU A 71 3.82 -11.85 3.53
C LEU A 71 4.83 -12.99 3.34
N ASP A 72 4.46 -14.04 2.60
CA ASP A 72 5.35 -15.16 2.30
C ASP A 72 6.50 -14.72 1.39
N GLN A 73 6.22 -13.91 0.37
CA GLN A 73 7.26 -13.32 -0.49
C GLN A 73 8.23 -12.47 0.32
N LEU A 74 7.72 -11.62 1.22
CA LEU A 74 8.55 -10.77 2.08
C LEU A 74 9.44 -11.58 3.03
N ARG A 75 8.91 -12.65 3.65
CA ARG A 75 9.70 -13.56 4.48
C ARG A 75 10.78 -14.28 3.69
N ASN A 76 10.47 -14.76 2.48
CA ASN A 76 11.44 -15.39 1.60
C ASN A 76 12.58 -14.44 1.20
N LEU A 77 12.26 -13.15 0.95
CA LEU A 77 13.27 -12.12 0.70
C LEU A 77 14.16 -11.91 1.92
N ALA A 78 13.59 -11.82 3.13
CA ALA A 78 14.35 -11.67 4.36
C ALA A 78 15.27 -12.88 4.64
N GLU A 79 14.78 -14.10 4.44
CA GLU A 79 15.60 -15.32 4.55
C GLU A 79 16.73 -15.34 3.53
N THR A 80 16.47 -14.89 2.31
CA THR A 80 17.46 -14.85 1.23
C THR A 80 18.56 -13.83 1.52
N ALA A 81 18.17 -12.62 1.97
CA ALA A 81 19.08 -11.56 2.40
C ALA A 81 19.95 -12.01 3.59
N ALA A 82 19.35 -12.67 4.59
CA ALA A 82 20.09 -13.20 5.75
C ALA A 82 21.10 -14.30 5.38
N ASN A 83 20.78 -15.11 4.36
CA ASN A 83 21.64 -16.20 3.90
C ASN A 83 22.70 -15.76 2.87
N GLY A 84 22.75 -14.48 2.49
CA GLY A 84 23.68 -13.95 1.49
C GLY A 84 23.49 -14.56 0.10
N ARG A 85 22.35 -15.16 -0.19
CA ARG A 85 22.04 -15.68 -1.53
C ARG A 85 21.50 -14.53 -2.37
N VAL A 86 22.17 -14.21 -3.46
CA VAL A 86 21.64 -13.27 -4.45
C VAL A 86 20.55 -14.01 -5.24
N MET A 87 19.30 -13.53 -5.22
CA MET A 87 18.33 -13.99 -6.23
C MET A 87 18.82 -13.52 -7.59
N PRO A 88 18.92 -14.40 -8.59
CA PRO A 88 19.16 -13.95 -9.96
C PRO A 88 17.96 -13.09 -10.36
N HIS A 89 18.24 -11.83 -10.65
CA HIS A 89 17.30 -10.95 -11.32
C HIS A 89 16.91 -11.63 -12.63
N VAL A 90 15.67 -12.09 -12.74
CA VAL A 90 15.14 -12.55 -14.01
C VAL A 90 14.78 -11.30 -14.79
N ASP A 91 15.76 -10.76 -15.51
CA ASP A 91 15.60 -10.37 -16.91
C ASP A 91 16.96 -10.03 -17.54
N THR A 92 17.24 -10.75 -18.62
CA THR A 92 18.10 -10.39 -19.77
C THR A 92 19.57 -10.03 -19.50
N GLU A 93 20.41 -11.03 -19.79
CA GLU A 93 21.78 -10.99 -20.29
C GLU A 93 22.28 -9.65 -20.88
N VAL A 94 22.97 -8.84 -20.07
CA VAL A 94 24.13 -8.03 -20.52
C VAL A 94 25.16 -8.00 -19.39
N SER A 95 26.34 -8.53 -19.70
CA SER A 95 27.50 -8.54 -18.81
C SER A 95 28.09 -7.13 -18.68
N GLY A 96 27.76 -6.46 -17.59
CA GLY A 96 28.48 -5.31 -17.06
C GLY A 96 28.68 -5.57 -15.57
N ALA A 97 29.91 -5.47 -15.07
CA ALA A 97 30.20 -5.58 -13.65
C ALA A 97 29.56 -4.41 -12.90
N ILE A 98 28.28 -4.56 -12.55
CA ILE A 98 27.59 -3.69 -11.61
C ILE A 98 28.17 -4.05 -10.25
N THR A 99 28.95 -3.14 -9.66
CA THR A 99 29.12 -3.10 -8.21
C THR A 99 27.73 -2.94 -7.61
N GLY A 100 27.03 -4.05 -7.41
CA GLY A 100 25.68 -4.05 -6.88
C GLY A 100 25.72 -3.41 -5.51
N ASP A 101 25.04 -2.27 -5.37
CA ASP A 101 24.90 -1.58 -4.10
C ASP A 101 24.39 -2.58 -3.07
N THR A 102 25.26 -2.92 -2.12
CA THR A 102 24.93 -3.79 -0.99
C THR A 102 23.82 -3.20 -0.12
N GLU A 103 23.54 -1.91 -0.25
CA GLU A 103 22.46 -1.22 0.47
C GLU A 103 21.06 -1.69 0.03
N SER A 104 20.85 -2.00 -1.26
CA SER A 104 19.55 -2.45 -1.78
C SER A 104 19.15 -3.85 -1.32
N GLN A 105 20.13 -4.66 -0.88
CA GLN A 105 19.88 -6.03 -0.42
C GLN A 105 19.21 -6.09 0.96
N GLY A 106 19.20 -4.98 1.70
CA GLY A 106 18.60 -4.88 3.03
C GLY A 106 17.13 -4.49 3.04
N PHE A 107 16.54 -4.18 1.89
CA PHE A 107 15.19 -3.63 1.80
C PHE A 107 14.33 -4.33 0.73
N ALA A 108 13.01 -4.22 0.87
CA ALA A 108 12.03 -4.59 -0.14
C ALA A 108 11.00 -3.48 -0.30
N ASP A 109 10.41 -3.40 -1.50
CA ASP A 109 9.35 -2.45 -1.81
C ASP A 109 8.01 -3.19 -1.92
N ILE A 110 7.08 -2.93 -1.02
CA ILE A 110 5.72 -3.45 -1.13
C ILE A 110 4.88 -2.47 -1.94
N VAL A 111 4.42 -2.90 -3.11
CA VAL A 111 3.55 -2.11 -3.99
C VAL A 111 2.09 -2.37 -3.61
N ILE A 112 1.50 -1.47 -2.85
CA ILE A 112 0.15 -1.57 -2.30
C ILE A 112 -0.84 -0.91 -3.25
N SER A 113 -1.89 -1.64 -3.65
CA SER A 113 -2.91 -1.16 -4.59
C SER A 113 -4.33 -1.55 -4.17
N SER A 114 -5.32 -0.79 -4.65
CA SER A 114 -6.74 -1.10 -4.51
C SER A 114 -7.48 -0.70 -5.78
N GLY A 115 -7.81 -1.71 -6.60
CA GLY A 115 -8.47 -1.54 -7.90
C GLY A 115 -7.80 -0.51 -8.82
N ASP A 116 -8.53 -0.07 -9.85
CA ASP A 116 -7.94 0.76 -10.93
C ASP A 116 -7.98 2.28 -10.64
N ARG A 117 -8.49 2.71 -9.47
CA ARG A 117 -8.80 4.13 -9.21
C ARG A 117 -8.08 4.74 -8.01
N THR A 118 -7.41 3.93 -7.20
CA THR A 118 -6.62 4.42 -6.06
C THR A 118 -5.15 4.37 -6.47
N PRO A 119 -4.38 5.47 -6.35
CA PRO A 119 -2.94 5.46 -6.62
C PRO A 119 -2.23 4.38 -5.82
N ALA A 120 -1.22 3.76 -6.43
CA ALA A 120 -0.42 2.80 -5.71
C ALA A 120 0.43 3.52 -4.65
N VAL A 121 0.60 2.88 -3.50
CA VAL A 121 1.48 3.34 -2.43
C VAL A 121 2.55 2.29 -2.24
N HIS A 122 3.79 2.75 -2.26
CA HIS A 122 4.97 1.95 -2.00
C HIS A 122 5.32 2.03 -0.52
N ALA A 123 5.62 0.90 0.09
CA ALA A 123 6.10 0.80 1.46
C ALA A 123 7.47 0.10 1.47
N ILE A 124 8.52 0.86 1.79
CA ILE A 124 9.87 0.30 1.91
C ILE A 124 10.00 -0.38 3.26
N VAL A 125 10.37 -1.65 3.22
CA VAL A 125 10.54 -2.52 4.38
C VAL A 125 11.99 -2.90 4.55
N ARG A 126 12.54 -2.70 5.75
CA ARG A 126 13.85 -3.23 6.13
C ARG A 126 13.72 -4.72 6.42
N LEU A 127 14.45 -5.56 5.68
CA LEU A 127 14.32 -7.02 5.72
C LEU A 127 14.88 -7.65 7.01
N SER A 128 15.78 -6.97 7.73
CA SER A 128 16.37 -7.49 8.97
C SER A 128 15.36 -7.62 10.12
N ASP A 129 14.32 -6.78 10.12
CA ASP A 129 13.34 -6.69 11.20
C ASP A 129 11.89 -6.54 10.70
N PHE A 130 11.67 -6.49 9.39
CA PHE A 130 10.38 -6.19 8.75
C PHE A 130 9.81 -4.79 9.05
N CYS A 131 10.62 -3.86 9.59
CA CYS A 131 10.14 -2.50 9.86
C CYS A 131 9.87 -1.75 8.55
N VAL A 132 8.68 -1.16 8.42
CA VAL A 132 8.40 -0.20 7.35
C VAL A 132 9.09 1.12 7.70
N VAL A 133 9.94 1.59 6.78
CA VAL A 133 10.82 2.75 7.01
C VAL A 133 10.49 3.96 6.13
N ARG A 134 9.73 3.75 5.05
CA ARG A 134 9.26 4.82 4.15
C ARG A 134 7.94 4.43 3.50
N PHE A 135 7.09 5.43 3.28
CA PHE A 135 5.98 5.36 2.34
C PHE A 135 6.19 6.38 1.22
N PHE A 136 5.89 6.02 -0.01
CA PHE A 136 5.90 6.98 -1.12
C PHE A 136 4.88 6.59 -2.20
N SER A 137 4.56 7.54 -3.06
CA SER A 137 3.92 7.26 -4.34
C SER A 137 4.67 8.07 -5.40
N SER A 138 4.89 7.48 -6.57
CA SER A 138 5.47 8.17 -7.73
C SER A 138 4.43 8.48 -8.80
N ASP A 139 3.17 8.11 -8.57
CA ASP A 139 2.08 8.31 -9.52
C ASP A 139 1.70 9.78 -9.57
N THR A 140 2.08 10.52 -10.63
CA THR A 140 1.59 11.90 -10.80
C THR A 140 0.07 11.93 -10.97
N PRO A 141 -0.67 12.86 -10.35
CA PRO A 141 -0.22 14.04 -9.57
C PRO A 141 0.02 13.79 -8.07
N HIS A 142 0.00 12.53 -7.64
CA HIS A 142 0.06 12.08 -6.26
C HIS A 142 1.48 11.78 -5.75
N ASP A 143 2.52 12.33 -6.38
CA ASP A 143 3.91 12.14 -5.91
C ASP A 143 4.04 12.66 -4.46
N PHE A 144 4.50 11.79 -3.57
CA PHE A 144 4.86 12.12 -2.21
C PHE A 144 5.92 11.15 -1.67
N VAL A 145 6.69 11.61 -0.68
CA VAL A 145 7.64 10.76 0.06
C VAL A 145 7.56 11.08 1.55
N LEU A 146 7.30 10.05 2.37
CA LEU A 146 7.20 10.10 3.84
C LEU A 146 8.24 9.16 4.45
N ASN A 147 9.34 9.73 4.96
CA ASN A 147 10.36 8.96 5.69
C ASN A 147 9.95 8.75 7.15
N LEU A 148 10.08 7.51 7.64
CA LEU A 148 9.95 7.16 9.05
C LEU A 148 11.32 6.97 9.71
N ALA A 149 12.30 6.48 8.97
CA ALA A 149 13.67 6.27 9.43
C ALA A 149 14.68 7.13 8.65
N THR A 150 15.86 7.37 9.25
CA THR A 150 16.95 8.16 8.64
C THR A 150 17.89 7.33 7.77
N ASP A 151 17.91 6.02 7.97
CA ASP A 151 18.82 5.06 7.32
C ASP A 151 18.19 4.42 6.07
N VAL A 152 17.29 5.13 5.40
CA VAL A 152 16.69 4.69 4.13
C VAL A 152 17.50 5.26 2.97
N PRO A 153 17.83 4.46 1.94
CA PRO A 153 18.46 4.98 0.73
C PRO A 153 17.67 6.18 0.16
N ASN A 154 18.36 7.21 -0.31
CA ASN A 154 17.76 8.42 -0.89
C ASN A 154 16.75 9.12 0.05
N HIS A 155 17.03 9.16 1.35
CA HIS A 155 16.19 9.86 2.35
C HIS A 155 16.03 11.37 2.11
N GLU A 156 16.87 11.98 1.28
CA GLU A 156 16.78 13.38 0.89
C GLU A 156 15.60 13.71 -0.04
N ASP A 157 14.94 12.70 -0.63
CA ASP A 157 13.80 12.87 -1.53
C ASP A 157 12.45 13.14 -0.82
N ALA A 158 12.46 13.27 0.51
CA ALA A 158 11.25 13.54 1.29
C ALA A 158 10.61 14.89 0.96
N ASP A 159 9.28 14.90 0.77
CA ASP A 159 8.50 16.15 0.65
C ASP A 159 8.69 17.03 1.90
N ASP A 160 8.67 16.37 3.07
CA ASP A 160 9.17 16.92 4.33
C ASP A 160 9.58 15.81 5.30
N ASN A 161 10.24 16.22 6.39
CA ASN A 161 10.74 15.32 7.43
C ASN A 161 9.78 15.21 8.63
N TRP A 162 8.48 15.50 8.46
CA TRP A 162 7.54 15.54 9.59
C TRP A 162 7.45 14.20 10.34
N PHE A 163 7.49 13.09 9.60
CA PHE A 163 7.39 11.74 10.16
C PHE A 163 8.73 11.08 10.48
N LEU A 164 9.84 11.78 10.23
CA LEU A 164 11.17 11.24 10.48
C LEU A 164 11.36 10.93 11.98
N GLY A 165 11.85 9.73 12.28
CA GLY A 165 11.98 9.19 13.63
C GLY A 165 10.66 8.78 14.28
N LYS A 166 9.58 8.60 13.51
CA LYS A 166 8.25 8.16 14.00
C LYS A 166 7.87 6.76 13.51
N GLU A 167 8.84 5.90 13.26
CA GLU A 167 8.61 4.48 12.97
C GLU A 167 7.89 3.72 14.12
N GLY A 168 8.01 4.21 15.36
CA GLY A 168 7.38 3.60 16.52
C GLY A 168 5.85 3.79 16.60
N TYR A 169 5.14 2.72 16.95
CA TYR A 169 3.67 2.68 17.09
C TYR A 169 3.09 3.82 17.94
N ASP A 170 3.70 4.11 19.09
CA ASP A 170 3.18 5.13 20.01
C ASP A 170 3.31 6.56 19.45
N ALA A 171 4.33 6.81 18.63
CA ALA A 171 4.51 8.10 17.97
C ALA A 171 3.41 8.32 16.92
N LEU A 172 3.16 7.32 16.07
CA LEU A 172 2.11 7.38 15.06
C LEU A 172 0.72 7.39 15.69
N ALA A 173 0.46 6.58 16.72
CA ALA A 173 -0.80 6.58 17.46
C ALA A 173 -1.14 7.95 18.05
N ARG A 174 -0.13 8.66 18.57
CA ARG A 174 -0.30 10.02 19.09
C ARG A 174 -0.66 11.01 17.99
N VAL A 175 0.00 10.94 16.82
CA VAL A 175 -0.31 11.82 15.68
C VAL A 175 -1.69 11.49 15.11
N ALA A 176 -2.01 10.20 14.98
CA ALA A 176 -3.31 9.68 14.52
C ALA A 176 -4.48 10.01 15.45
N ASN A 177 -4.18 10.43 16.69
CA ASN A 177 -5.13 10.57 17.79
C ASN A 177 -6.01 9.31 17.95
N GLN A 178 -5.36 8.14 17.94
CA GLN A 178 -6.02 6.83 17.97
C GLN A 178 -5.23 5.87 18.85
N SER A 179 -5.91 5.12 19.72
CA SER A 179 -5.25 4.06 20.50
C SER A 179 -4.90 2.87 19.62
N LEU A 180 -3.81 2.16 19.95
CA LEU A 180 -3.38 0.97 19.21
C LEU A 180 -4.47 -0.12 19.17
N THR A 181 -5.27 -0.24 20.23
CA THR A 181 -6.38 -1.20 20.30
C THR A 181 -7.61 -0.80 19.48
N ALA A 182 -7.71 0.47 19.08
CA ALA A 182 -8.78 0.96 18.22
C ALA A 182 -8.41 0.89 16.73
N VAL A 183 -7.21 0.42 16.39
CA VAL A 183 -6.77 0.25 15.01
C VAL A 183 -7.51 -0.94 14.40
N ASN A 184 -8.44 -0.64 13.50
CA ASN A 184 -9.12 -1.64 12.68
C ASN A 184 -8.29 -1.95 11.43
N LEU A 185 -8.04 -3.22 11.18
CA LEU A 185 -7.21 -3.78 10.11
C LEU A 185 -8.03 -4.58 9.09
N ASN A 186 -9.35 -4.39 9.06
CA ASN A 186 -10.21 -4.96 8.03
C ASN A 186 -9.92 -4.35 6.64
N GLU A 187 -10.40 -5.01 5.59
CA GLU A 187 -10.17 -4.62 4.19
C GLU A 187 -10.52 -3.16 3.93
N SER A 188 -11.74 -2.72 4.27
CA SER A 188 -12.18 -1.35 4.03
C SER A 188 -11.34 -0.30 4.78
N SER A 189 -10.83 -0.63 5.97
CA SER A 189 -9.94 0.27 6.71
C SER A 189 -8.56 0.38 6.06
N LEU A 190 -8.07 -0.70 5.45
CA LEU A 190 -6.84 -0.71 4.66
C LEU A 190 -7.04 0.06 3.34
N GLU A 191 -8.15 -0.14 2.63
CA GLU A 191 -8.46 0.65 1.43
C GLU A 191 -8.57 2.16 1.72
N ASN A 192 -9.25 2.53 2.81
CA ASN A 192 -9.32 3.93 3.23
C ASN A 192 -7.93 4.48 3.57
N SER A 193 -7.07 3.67 4.18
CA SER A 193 -5.68 4.06 4.47
C SER A 193 -4.86 4.24 3.22
N LEU A 194 -5.11 3.43 2.18
CA LEU A 194 -4.48 3.61 0.89
C LEU A 194 -4.82 4.97 0.30
N ARG A 195 -6.09 5.40 0.41
CA ARG A 195 -6.53 6.73 -0.04
C ARG A 195 -5.92 7.85 0.79
N ASP A 196 -5.88 7.69 2.11
CA ASP A 196 -5.29 8.67 3.02
C ASP A 196 -3.80 8.90 2.72
N LEU A 197 -3.09 7.85 2.30
CA LEU A 197 -1.69 7.93 1.89
C LEU A 197 -1.53 8.40 0.44
N GLY A 198 -2.24 7.77 -0.49
CA GLY A 198 -2.16 7.94 -1.94
C GLY A 198 -2.60 9.30 -2.48
N ILE A 199 -3.04 10.23 -1.63
CA ILE A 199 -3.46 11.56 -2.04
C ILE A 199 -2.52 12.61 -1.43
N ARG A 200 -1.85 13.36 -2.31
CA ARG A 200 -1.03 14.50 -1.92
C ARG A 200 -1.86 15.55 -1.17
N GLY A 201 -1.34 16.04 -0.05
CA GLY A 201 -2.00 17.06 0.77
C GLY A 201 -3.01 16.54 1.78
N THR A 202 -3.16 15.21 1.93
CA THR A 202 -3.92 14.62 3.03
C THR A 202 -3.38 15.09 4.39
N ASP A 203 -4.29 15.29 5.34
CA ASP A 203 -3.95 15.72 6.69
C ASP A 203 -3.02 14.71 7.39
N ARG A 204 -2.09 15.23 8.21
CA ARG A 204 -1.08 14.41 8.90
C ARG A 204 -1.69 13.37 9.85
N THR A 205 -2.86 13.63 10.40
CA THR A 205 -3.61 12.70 11.26
C THR A 205 -4.08 11.49 10.44
N ALA A 206 -4.70 11.72 9.28
CA ALA A 206 -5.12 10.65 8.37
C ALA A 206 -3.92 9.86 7.82
N GLN A 207 -2.85 10.53 7.40
CA GLN A 207 -1.61 9.87 6.99
C GLN A 207 -1.04 8.99 8.11
N ALA A 208 -0.98 9.49 9.35
CA ALA A 208 -0.52 8.70 10.50
C ALA A 208 -1.40 7.48 10.79
N ARG A 209 -2.73 7.59 10.62
CA ARG A 209 -3.64 6.44 10.73
C ARG A 209 -3.36 5.41 9.64
N GLY A 210 -3.15 5.88 8.41
CA GLY A 210 -2.84 5.00 7.28
C GLY A 210 -1.53 4.25 7.48
N MET A 211 -0.45 4.95 7.83
CA MET A 211 0.84 4.35 8.14
C MET A 211 0.73 3.35 9.29
N LEU A 212 0.02 3.71 10.37
CA LEU A 212 -0.14 2.83 11.53
C LEU A 212 -0.81 1.50 11.14
N ARG A 213 -1.87 1.54 10.32
CA ARG A 213 -2.54 0.31 9.84
C ARG A 213 -1.62 -0.56 8.99
N TYR A 214 -0.89 0.04 8.05
CA TYR A 214 0.03 -0.71 7.19
C TYR A 214 1.22 -1.27 7.96
N ILE A 215 1.78 -0.54 8.93
CA ILE A 215 2.84 -1.06 9.79
C ILE A 215 2.35 -2.29 10.58
N PHE A 216 1.13 -2.28 11.12
CA PHE A 216 0.56 -3.50 11.74
C PHE A 216 0.36 -4.63 10.72
N ALA A 217 -0.21 -4.32 9.55
CA ALA A 217 -0.52 -5.32 8.53
C ALA A 217 0.73 -5.91 7.84
N ILE A 218 1.87 -5.20 7.87
CA ILE A 218 3.12 -5.64 7.24
C ILE A 218 4.07 -6.15 8.33
N THR A 219 4.56 -5.27 9.19
CA THR A 219 5.61 -5.59 10.19
C THR A 219 5.16 -6.71 11.13
N GLU A 220 3.98 -6.54 11.75
CA GLU A 220 3.54 -7.45 12.80
C GLU A 220 2.97 -8.75 12.24
N ALA A 221 2.30 -8.69 11.11
CA ALA A 221 1.86 -9.90 10.42
C ALA A 221 3.04 -10.73 9.88
N SER A 222 4.13 -10.08 9.45
CA SER A 222 5.36 -10.77 9.02
C SER A 222 6.01 -11.54 10.16
N ARG A 223 6.08 -10.93 11.35
CA ARG A 223 6.66 -11.52 12.57
C ARG A 223 5.76 -12.55 13.23
N PHE A 224 4.44 -12.33 13.23
CA PHE A 224 3.49 -13.13 13.99
C PHE A 224 2.38 -13.69 13.10
N ARG A 225 2.51 -14.97 12.73
CA ARG A 225 1.51 -15.69 11.94
C ARG A 225 0.06 -15.58 12.47
N PRO A 226 -0.20 -15.65 13.79
CA PRO A 226 -1.57 -15.46 14.29
C PRO A 226 -2.17 -14.07 14.01
N ILE A 227 -1.35 -13.03 13.85
CA ILE A 227 -1.81 -11.70 13.44
C ILE A 227 -2.16 -11.71 11.95
N ALA A 228 -1.29 -12.30 11.12
CA ALA A 228 -1.54 -12.48 9.69
C ALA A 228 -2.85 -13.23 9.43
N ASP A 229 -3.05 -14.37 10.09
CA ASP A 229 -4.24 -15.21 9.92
C ASP A 229 -5.54 -14.47 10.29
N ARG A 230 -5.50 -13.63 11.34
CA ARG A 230 -6.67 -12.83 11.75
C ARG A 230 -7.01 -11.74 10.74
N ILE A 231 -6.00 -11.06 10.20
CA ILE A 231 -6.19 -10.04 9.17
C ILE A 231 -6.72 -10.68 7.88
N ALA A 232 -6.10 -11.77 7.45
CA ALA A 232 -6.52 -12.58 6.31
C ALA A 232 -8.00 -13.00 6.43
N HIS A 233 -8.39 -13.56 7.58
CA HIS A 233 -9.78 -13.94 7.82
C HIS A 233 -10.76 -12.76 7.81
N GLY A 234 -10.33 -11.59 8.32
CA GLY A 234 -11.12 -10.37 8.29
C GLY A 234 -11.33 -9.83 6.88
N MET A 235 -10.34 -9.98 5.99
CA MET A 235 -10.48 -9.62 4.56
C MET A 235 -11.54 -10.48 3.87
N ASP A 236 -11.52 -11.79 4.05
CA ASP A 236 -12.48 -12.67 3.35
C ASP A 236 -13.93 -12.49 3.82
N ASN A 237 -14.12 -12.17 5.11
CA ASN A 237 -15.44 -12.11 5.73
C ASN A 237 -15.94 -10.69 5.99
N GLY A 238 -15.19 -9.67 5.55
CA GLY A 238 -15.50 -8.25 5.79
C GLY A 238 -15.63 -7.89 7.28
N SER A 239 -15.02 -8.66 8.17
CA SER A 239 -15.17 -8.51 9.61
C SER A 239 -14.14 -7.54 10.18
N ASP A 240 -14.50 -6.81 11.22
CA ASP A 240 -13.57 -5.93 11.92
C ASP A 240 -12.41 -6.72 12.55
N VAL A 241 -11.20 -6.18 12.42
CA VAL A 241 -9.97 -6.80 12.95
C VAL A 241 -9.24 -5.79 13.82
N PHE A 242 -9.31 -5.97 15.13
CA PHE A 242 -8.62 -5.09 16.09
C PHE A 242 -7.41 -5.77 16.73
N VAL A 243 -6.37 -4.99 17.00
CA VAL A 243 -5.23 -5.44 17.82
C VAL A 243 -5.69 -5.52 19.28
N THR A 244 -5.47 -6.67 19.93
CA THR A 244 -5.85 -6.83 21.34
C THR A 244 -4.85 -6.13 22.26
N ALA A 245 -5.25 -5.80 23.49
CA ALA A 245 -4.33 -5.22 24.48
C ALA A 245 -3.13 -6.14 24.77
N GLN A 246 -3.34 -7.47 24.73
CA GLN A 246 -2.27 -8.46 24.86
C GLN A 246 -1.30 -8.38 23.67
N GLN A 247 -1.81 -8.28 22.45
CA GLN A 247 -0.96 -8.11 21.27
C GLN A 247 -0.20 -6.79 21.32
N VAL A 248 -0.84 -5.69 21.73
CA VAL A 248 -0.13 -4.41 21.96
C VAL A 248 0.99 -4.57 22.99
N GLY A 249 0.77 -5.34 24.05
CA GLY A 249 1.80 -5.66 25.03
C GLY A 249 2.97 -6.44 24.44
N LEU A 250 2.72 -7.37 23.52
CA LEU A 250 3.77 -8.13 22.82
C LEU A 250 4.53 -7.24 21.83
N ILE A 251 3.84 -6.38 21.10
CA ILE A 251 4.42 -5.52 20.04
C ILE A 251 5.36 -4.46 20.62
N ARG A 252 5.17 -4.08 21.89
CA ARG A 252 6.02 -3.12 22.60
C ARG A 252 7.28 -3.71 23.22
N ASN A 253 7.41 -5.04 23.27
CA ASN A 253 8.50 -5.75 23.96
C ASN A 253 9.31 -6.59 22.98
#